data_AF-A0A6L8I3Q4-F1
#
_entry.id   AF-A0A6L8I3Q4-F1
#
_cell.length_a   1.000
_cell.length_b   1.000
_cell.length_c   1.000
_cell.angle_alpha   90.00
_cell.angle_beta   90.00
_cell.angle_gamma   90.00
#
_symmetry.space_group_name_H-M   'P 1'
#
loop_
_entity.id
_entity.type
_entity.pdbx_description
1 polymer ?
#
loop_
_entity_poly.entity_id
_entity_poly.type
_entity_poly.pdbx_seq_one_letter_code
_entity_poly.pdbx_strand_id
1 'polypeptide(L)'
;RQPIYEKDRMDPIAPGATLDLDQEVLDAFPAGYQHLAYLQSQVGYSVKKDMPGLRGPEVEALYATGADWLAGKSITWAGHSWG
;
A
#
# COMPACT_ATOMS: atom_id res chain seq x y z
N ARG A 1 -0.91 -0.68 13.61
CA ARG A 1 -1.58 -1.18 12.39
C ARG A 1 -0.57 -1.12 11.26
N GLN A 2 -0.28 -2.24 10.59
CA GLN A 2 0.57 -2.32 9.39
C GLN A 2 -0.38 -2.27 8.18
N PRO A 3 -0.69 -1.09 7.63
CA PRO A 3 -1.57 -1.01 6.47
C PRO A 3 -0.86 -1.62 5.25
N ILE A 4 -1.60 -2.42 4.48
CA ILE A 4 -1.17 -2.90 3.17
C ILE A 4 -1.88 -2.04 2.13
N TYR A 5 -1.09 -1.42 1.26
CA TYR A 5 -1.62 -0.59 0.19
C TYR A 5 -1.96 -1.45 -1.03
N GLU A 6 -3.27 -1.60 -1.28
CA GLU A 6 -3.79 -2.51 -2.30
C GLU A 6 -4.26 -1.81 -3.57
N LYS A 7 -4.97 -0.70 -3.42
CA LYS A 7 -5.58 0.00 -4.56
C LYS A 7 -5.55 1.50 -4.34
N ASP A 8 -5.12 2.20 -5.38
CA ASP A 8 -5.05 3.66 -5.41
C ASP A 8 -5.58 4.19 -6.74
N ARG A 9 -6.35 5.28 -6.68
CA ARG A 9 -7.00 5.91 -7.85
C ARG A 9 -7.17 7.41 -7.61
N MET A 10 -6.98 8.20 -8.66
CA MET A 10 -7.29 9.63 -8.69
C MET A 10 -8.37 9.91 -9.72
N ASP A 11 -9.46 10.56 -9.31
CA ASP A 11 -10.61 10.86 -10.18
C ASP A 11 -10.88 12.36 -10.27
N PRO A 12 -11.04 12.91 -11.49
CA PRO A 12 -11.53 14.27 -11.65
C PRO A 12 -13.01 14.35 -11.23
N ILE A 13 -13.36 15.38 -10.46
CA ILE A 13 -14.75 15.64 -10.05
C ILE A 13 -15.57 16.21 -11.21
N ALA A 14 -14.95 17.05 -12.05
CA ALA A 14 -15.62 17.68 -13.18
C ALA A 14 -15.78 16.66 -14.34
N PRO A 15 -17.01 16.43 -14.82
CA PRO A 15 -17.24 15.56 -15.97
C PRO A 15 -16.49 16.08 -17.20
N GLY A 16 -15.75 15.19 -17.87
CA GLY A 16 -14.96 15.54 -19.07
C GLY A 16 -13.65 16.27 -18.79
N ALA A 17 -13.29 16.53 -17.54
CA ALA A 17 -11.97 17.06 -17.22
C ALA A 17 -10.89 16.01 -17.49
N THR A 18 -9.86 16.41 -18.23
CA THR A 18 -8.65 15.62 -18.45
C THR A 18 -7.63 16.00 -17.39
N LEU A 19 -7.05 14.99 -16.76
CA LEU A 19 -5.97 15.14 -15.80
C LEU A 19 -4.66 14.85 -16.50
N ASP A 20 -3.78 15.84 -16.59
CA ASP A 20 -2.42 15.67 -17.09
C ASP A 20 -1.49 15.41 -15.89
N LEU A 21 -0.87 14.24 -15.87
CA LEU A 21 0.01 13.78 -14.80
C LEU A 21 1.42 13.63 -15.35
N ASP A 22 2.40 14.10 -14.58
CA ASP A 22 3.80 13.83 -14.88
C ASP A 22 4.09 12.35 -14.60
N GLN A 23 4.25 11.59 -15.69
CA GLN A 23 4.45 10.14 -15.61
C GLN A 23 5.81 9.75 -15.04
N GLU A 24 6.84 10.59 -15.18
CA GLU A 24 8.14 10.28 -14.58
C GLU A 24 8.03 10.31 -13.04
N VAL A 25 7.27 11.26 -12.50
CA VAL A 25 7.00 11.35 -11.06
C VAL A 25 6.02 10.24 -10.63
N LEU A 26 4.99 9.97 -11.43
CA LEU A 26 3.99 8.95 -11.12
C LEU A 26 4.63 7.56 -11.03
N ASP A 27 5.46 7.17 -12.01
CA ASP A 27 6.09 5.85 -12.08
C ASP A 27 7.22 5.65 -11.06
N ALA A 28 7.64 6.73 -10.40
CA ALA A 28 8.63 6.68 -9.33
C ALA A 28 8.09 6.09 -8.02
N PHE A 29 6.78 5.82 -7.93
CA PHE A 29 6.09 5.32 -6.73
C PHE A 29 5.41 3.96 -6.97
N PRO A 30 5.34 3.08 -5.95
CA PRO A 30 4.65 1.80 -6.06
C PRO A 30 3.14 1.93 -6.30
N ALA A 31 2.59 1.03 -7.14
CA ALA A 31 1.20 1.02 -7.59
C ALA A 31 0.14 1.09 -6.46
N GLY A 32 0.44 0.54 -5.28
CA GLY A 32 -0.51 0.50 -4.16
C GLY A 32 -0.86 1.88 -3.58
N TYR A 33 -0.01 2.89 -3.78
CA TYR A 33 -0.17 4.25 -3.25
C TYR A 33 0.40 5.32 -4.19
N GLN A 34 0.46 5.00 -5.49
CA GLN A 34 1.13 5.78 -6.52
C GLN A 34 0.59 7.21 -6.67
N HIS A 35 -0.72 7.35 -6.81
CA HIS A 35 -1.44 8.62 -6.96
C HIS A 35 -1.45 9.43 -5.66
N LEU A 36 -1.60 8.75 -4.51
CA LEU A 36 -1.49 9.39 -3.21
C LEU A 36 -0.08 9.94 -2.96
N ALA A 37 0.96 9.21 -3.36
CA ALA A 37 2.35 9.66 -3.28
C ALA A 37 2.61 10.83 -4.21
N TYR A 38 2.09 10.77 -5.44
CA TYR A 38 2.18 11.86 -6.41
C TYR A 38 1.64 13.17 -5.83
N LEU A 39 0.44 13.17 -5.26
CA LEU A 39 -0.15 14.37 -4.64
C LEU A 39 0.72 14.90 -3.49
N GLN A 40 1.18 14.03 -2.60
CA GLN A 40 2.02 14.44 -1.47
C GLN A 40 3.36 15.02 -1.94
N SER A 41 3.96 14.45 -2.99
CA SER A 41 5.23 14.94 -3.56
C SER A 41 5.08 16.33 -4.17
N GLN A 42 3.97 16.61 -4.84
CA GLN A 42 3.67 17.93 -5.41
C GLN A 42 3.46 19.01 -4.33
N VAL A 43 3.04 18.61 -3.14
CA VAL A 43 2.89 19.50 -1.97
C VAL A 43 4.21 19.62 -1.17
N GLY A 44 5.30 18.97 -1.62
CA GLY A 44 6.63 19.07 -1.02
C GLY A 44 6.93 18.05 0.09
N TYR A 45 6.07 17.06 0.31
CA TYR A 45 6.33 16.00 1.28
C TYR A 45 7.25 14.92 0.70
N SER A 46 8.16 14.41 1.54
CA SER A 46 9.00 13.26 1.21
C SER A 46 8.21 11.96 1.44
N VAL A 47 7.80 11.30 0.36
CA VAL A 47 7.08 10.03 0.42
C VAL A 47 8.04 8.85 0.36
N LYS A 48 7.92 7.95 1.33
CA LYS A 48 8.68 6.70 1.40
C LYS A 48 8.24 5.73 0.32
N LYS A 49 9.20 5.15 -0.41
CA LYS A 49 8.98 4.22 -1.54
C LYS A 49 8.98 2.74 -1.13
N ASP A 50 9.34 2.46 0.12
CA ASP A 50 9.48 1.15 0.72
C ASP A 50 8.25 0.75 1.57
N MET A 51 7.13 1.45 1.41
CA MET A 51 5.91 1.12 2.13
C MET A 51 5.36 -0.24 1.68
N PRO A 52 4.84 -1.07 2.62
CA PRO A 52 4.30 -2.38 2.30
C PRO A 52 3.17 -2.31 1.25
N GLY A 53 3.43 -2.90 0.09
CA GLY A 53 2.44 -3.08 -0.99
C GLY A 53 1.84 -4.49 -0.98
N LEU A 54 1.18 -4.88 -2.06
CA LEU A 54 0.58 -6.22 -2.24
C LEU A 54 1.58 -7.37 -2.40
N ARG A 55 2.87 -7.08 -2.54
CA ARG A 55 3.93 -8.05 -2.76
C ARG A 55 5.11 -7.69 -1.88
N GLY A 56 5.76 -8.68 -1.31
CA GLY A 56 6.93 -8.48 -0.46
C GLY A 56 6.90 -9.34 0.81
N PRO A 57 8.01 -9.35 1.56
CA PRO A 57 8.17 -10.21 2.73
C PRO A 57 7.11 -9.98 3.81
N GLU A 58 6.57 -8.76 3.93
CA GLU A 58 5.52 -8.42 4.89
C GLU A 58 4.18 -9.10 4.56
N VAL A 59 3.82 -9.18 3.27
CA VAL A 59 2.59 -9.84 2.81
C VAL A 59 2.74 -11.36 2.90
N GLU A 60 3.90 -11.90 2.53
CA GLU A 60 4.20 -13.33 2.71
C GLU A 60 4.13 -13.74 4.19
N ALA A 61 4.69 -12.92 5.09
CA ALA A 61 4.60 -13.15 6.53
C ALA A 61 3.16 -13.10 7.05
N LEU A 62 2.34 -12.19 6.52
CA LEU A 62 0.91 -12.14 6.84
C LEU A 62 0.20 -13.41 6.38
N TYR A 63 0.41 -13.85 5.14
CA TYR A 63 -0.22 -15.07 4.62
C TYR A 63 0.23 -16.33 5.35
N ALA A 64 1.52 -16.45 5.67
CA ALA A 64 2.04 -17.56 6.46
C ALA A 64 1.41 -17.62 7.86
N THR A 65 1.34 -16.47 8.54
CA THR A 65 0.67 -16.34 9.85
C THR A 65 -0.81 -16.71 9.74
N GLY A 66 -1.51 -16.26 8.68
CA GLY A 66 -2.90 -16.60 8.44
C GLY A 66 -3.12 -18.09 8.22
N ALA A 67 -2.21 -18.76 7.50
CA ALA A 67 -2.27 -20.20 7.28
C ALA A 67 -2.10 -20.99 8.59
N ASP A 68 -1.16 -20.57 9.45
CA ASP A 68 -0.95 -21.20 10.76
C ASP A 68 -2.17 -21.02 11.68
N TRP A 69 -2.78 -19.84 11.66
CA TRP A 69 -4.01 -19.58 12.41
C TRP A 69 -5.18 -20.43 11.92
N LEU A 70 -5.38 -20.54 10.60
CA LEU A 70 -6.41 -21.39 10.00
C LEU A 70 -6.18 -22.88 10.30
N ALA A 71 -4.92 -23.29 10.49
CA ALA A 71 -4.56 -24.64 10.93
C ALA A 71 -4.78 -24.88 12.44
N GLY A 72 -5.27 -23.88 13.18
CA GLY A 72 -5.52 -23.96 14.62
C GLY A 72 -4.26 -23.88 15.48
N LYS A 73 -3.14 -23.38 14.92
CA LYS A 73 -1.90 -23.18 15.67
C LYS A 73 -1.95 -21.84 16.41
N SER A 74 -1.21 -21.76 17.50
CA SER A 74 -0.96 -20.48 18.16
C SER A 74 -0.08 -19.61 17.26
N ILE A 75 -0.54 -18.39 16.97
CA ILE A 75 0.18 -17.38 16.19
C ILE A 75 0.57 -16.20 17.08
N THR A 76 1.67 -15.53 16.72
CA THR A 76 2.01 -14.21 17.29
C THR A 76 2.06 -13.20 16.16
N TRP A 77 1.17 -12.21 16.20
CA TRP A 77 1.06 -11.17 15.19
C TRP A 77 0.97 -9.78 15.84
N ALA A 78 1.80 -8.85 15.37
CA ALA A 78 1.82 -7.46 15.84
C ALA A 78 1.90 -7.30 17.38
N GLY A 79 2.63 -8.19 18.06
CA GLY A 79 2.79 -8.16 19.52
C GLY A 79 1.67 -8.85 20.31
N HIS A 80 0.72 -9.48 19.64
CA HIS A 80 -0.38 -10.22 20.26
C HIS A 80 -0.29 -11.71 19.90
N SER A 81 -0.51 -12.57 20.87
CA SER A 81 -0.59 -14.02 20.66
C SER A 81 -2.05 -14.46 20.61
N TRP A 82 -2.39 -15.29 19.64
CA TRP A 82 -3.73 -15.82 19.39
C TRP A 82 -3.63 -17.33 19.24
N GLY A 83 -4.42 -18.09 20.00
CA GLY A 83 -4.36 -19.55 20.03
C GLY A 83 -5.02 -20.11 21.28
#